data_AF-A0A7Y3DBC5-F1
#
_entry.id   AF-A0A7Y3DBC5-F1
#
_cell.length_a   1.000
_cell.length_b   1.000
_cell.length_c   1.000
_cell.angle_alpha   90.00
_cell.angle_beta   90.00
_cell.angle_gamma   90.00
#
_symmetry.space_group_name_H-M   'P 1'
#
loop_
_entity.id
_entity.type
_entity.pdbx_description
1 polymer ?
#
loop_
_entity_poly.entity_id
_entity_poly.type
_entity_poly.pdbx_seq_one_letter_code
_entity_poly.pdbx_strand_id
1 'polypeptide(L)'
;MALHRIVDAFDDWLEDNVHERHDERRSPRRARSDDRARILRARDELRQAAAGVLFLRNKLEAEQTERRVRMARACHALLRAVREDDDATARPLLDYRDVLRDRITHAEAELAGLRS
;
A
#
# COMPACT_ATOMS: atom_id res chain seq x y z
N MET A 1 10.25 5.34 -1.24
CA MET A 1 10.89 6.15 -0.17
C MET A 1 9.94 6.62 0.94
N ALA A 2 8.65 6.87 0.68
CA ALA A 2 7.71 7.29 1.74
C ALA A 2 7.24 6.15 2.67
N LEU A 3 7.13 4.91 2.15
CA LEU A 3 6.60 3.77 2.90
C LEU A 3 7.59 3.19 3.91
N HIS A 4 8.88 3.18 3.58
CA HIS A 4 9.94 2.72 4.49
C HIS A 4 9.92 3.52 5.79
N ARG A 5 9.72 4.84 5.70
CA ARG A 5 9.58 5.72 6.88
C ARG A 5 8.36 5.42 7.74
N ILE A 6 7.30 4.84 7.19
CA ILE A 6 6.09 4.50 7.95
C ILE A 6 6.34 3.22 8.75
N VAL A 7 7.06 2.26 8.17
CA VAL A 7 7.49 1.03 8.86
C VAL A 7 8.57 1.35 9.90
N ASP A 8 9.57 2.15 9.56
CA ASP A 8 10.62 2.56 10.50
C ASP A 8 10.04 3.36 11.68
N ALA A 9 9.09 4.28 11.42
CA ALA A 9 8.40 5.01 12.49
C ALA A 9 7.48 4.12 13.34
N PHE A 10 7.02 2.99 12.80
CA PHE A 10 6.22 2.01 13.53
C PHE A 10 7.08 1.15 14.45
N ASP A 11 8.26 0.73 14.00
CA ASP A 11 9.24 -0.02 14.79
C ASP A 11 9.85 0.85 15.91
N ASP A 12 10.25 2.09 15.61
CA ASP A 12 10.74 3.05 16.62
C ASP A 12 9.68 3.29 17.73
N TRP A 13 8.42 3.39 17.34
CA TRP A 13 7.32 3.59 18.29
C TRP A 13 7.05 2.35 19.15
N LEU A 14 7.22 1.15 18.60
CA LEU A 14 7.11 -0.11 19.34
C LEU A 14 8.19 -0.22 20.41
N GLU A 15 9.43 0.16 20.08
CA GLU A 15 10.54 0.17 21.04
C GLU A 15 10.32 1.16 22.19
N ASP A 16 9.84 2.37 21.88
CA ASP A 16 9.60 3.43 22.87
C ASP A 16 8.43 3.14 23.82
N ASN A 17 7.41 2.38 23.38
CA ASN A 17 6.21 2.13 24.16
C ASN A 17 6.20 0.78 24.90
N VAL A 18 7.10 -0.15 24.56
CA VAL A 18 7.21 -1.46 25.20
C VAL A 18 8.25 -1.47 26.34
N HIS A 19 9.17 -0.49 26.41
CA HIS A 19 10.15 -0.43 27.50
C HIS A 19 9.67 0.38 28.71
N GLU A 20 9.12 -0.35 29.69
CA GLU A 20 8.84 0.11 31.05
C GLU A 20 10.11 0.67 31.73
N ARG A 21 10.09 1.97 32.07
CA ARG A 21 10.78 2.46 33.26
C ARG A 21 9.75 2.59 34.37
N HIS A 22 9.66 1.57 35.20
CA HIS A 22 8.86 1.55 36.42
C HIS A 22 9.41 2.60 37.40
N ASP A 23 8.76 3.76 37.49
CA ASP A 23 8.95 4.69 38.61
C ASP A 23 7.96 4.28 39.72
N GLU A 24 8.48 3.58 40.74
CA GLU A 24 7.75 2.93 41.84
C GLU A 24 6.96 3.87 42.79
N ARG A 25 6.72 5.14 42.43
CA ARG A 25 6.12 6.15 43.31
C ARG A 25 4.68 6.57 42.98
N ARG A 26 3.99 5.90 42.05
CA ARG A 26 2.58 6.20 41.72
C ARG A 26 1.59 5.27 42.42
N SER A 27 0.53 5.84 43.02
CA SER A 27 -0.58 5.09 43.62
C SER A 27 -1.12 4.01 42.64
N PRO A 28 -1.26 2.74 43.06
CA PRO A 28 -1.54 1.61 42.15
C PRO A 28 -2.81 1.77 41.30
N ARG A 29 -3.83 2.46 41.82
CA ARG A 29 -5.08 2.73 41.08
C ARG A 29 -4.90 3.75 39.95
N ARG A 30 -4.05 4.76 40.14
CA ARG A 30 -3.77 5.79 39.12
C ARG A 30 -2.81 5.26 38.05
N ALA A 31 -1.79 4.49 38.44
CA ALA A 31 -0.92 3.79 37.50
C ALA A 31 -1.75 2.89 36.55
N ARG A 32 -2.62 2.03 37.10
CA ARG A 32 -3.51 1.17 36.29
C ARG A 32 -4.49 1.95 35.39
N SER A 33 -5.00 3.10 35.82
CA SER A 33 -5.89 3.91 34.97
C SER A 33 -5.14 4.60 33.85
N ASP A 34 -3.92 5.07 34.12
CA ASP A 34 -3.03 5.69 33.13
C ASP A 34 -2.59 4.65 32.08
N ASP A 35 -2.27 3.43 32.52
CA ASP A 35 -1.91 2.32 31.64
C ASP A 35 -3.08 1.93 30.73
N ARG A 36 -4.31 1.85 31.28
CA ARG A 36 -5.51 1.59 30.48
C ARG A 36 -5.78 2.68 29.45
N ALA A 37 -5.60 3.95 29.83
CA ALA A 37 -5.78 5.09 28.92
C ALA A 37 -4.68 5.13 27.84
N ARG A 38 -3.46 4.68 28.15
CA ARG A 38 -2.37 4.51 27.18
C ARG A 38 -2.68 3.38 26.19
N ILE A 39 -3.09 2.22 26.68
CA ILE A 39 -3.46 1.07 25.83
C ILE A 39 -4.62 1.40 24.89
N LEU A 40 -5.64 2.13 25.37
CA LEU A 40 -6.77 2.53 24.53
C LEU A 40 -6.34 3.50 23.42
N ARG A 41 -5.44 4.45 23.71
CA ARG A 41 -4.89 5.37 22.69
C ARG A 41 -4.06 4.62 21.65
N ALA A 42 -3.12 3.79 22.10
CA ALA A 42 -2.34 2.91 21.24
C ALA A 42 -3.24 2.05 20.33
N ARG A 43 -4.31 1.47 20.87
CA ARG A 43 -5.26 0.67 20.09
C ARG A 43 -5.98 1.48 19.01
N ASP A 44 -6.40 2.71 19.32
CA ASP A 44 -7.12 3.54 18.37
C ASP A 44 -6.17 4.09 17.28
N GLU A 45 -4.92 4.41 17.64
CA GLU A 45 -3.85 4.75 16.69
C GLU A 45 -3.54 3.57 15.74
N LEU A 46 -3.40 2.35 16.28
CA LEU A 46 -3.22 1.13 15.48
C LEU A 46 -4.37 0.88 14.51
N ARG A 47 -5.62 1.10 14.96
CA ARG A 47 -6.80 0.97 14.10
C ARG A 47 -6.78 1.98 12.96
N GLN A 48 -6.37 3.22 13.24
CA GLN A 48 -6.30 4.27 12.23
C GLN A 48 -5.19 3.99 11.21
N ALA A 49 -4.03 3.51 11.66
CA ALA A 49 -2.94 3.07 10.79
C ALA A 49 -3.38 1.89 9.90
N ALA A 50 -4.02 0.87 10.49
CA ALA A 50 -4.55 -0.28 9.75
C ALA A 50 -5.60 0.13 8.70
N ALA A 51 -6.49 1.06 9.04
CA ALA A 51 -7.47 1.60 8.08
C ALA A 51 -6.77 2.32 6.92
N GLY A 52 -5.69 3.07 7.18
CA GLY A 52 -4.87 3.70 6.15
C GLY A 52 -4.22 2.69 5.21
N VAL A 53 -3.65 1.61 5.75
CA VAL A 53 -3.04 0.52 4.95
C VAL A 53 -4.09 -0.18 4.09
N LEU A 54 -5.26 -0.53 4.67
CA LEU A 54 -6.36 -1.16 3.93
C LEU A 54 -6.87 -0.26 2.79
N PHE A 55 -7.01 1.05 3.05
CA PHE A 55 -7.41 2.00 2.02
C PHE A 55 -6.41 2.04 0.86
N LEU A 56 -5.11 2.17 1.17
CA LEU A 56 -4.06 2.21 0.15
C LEU A 56 -4.02 0.91 -0.65
N ARG A 57 -4.16 -0.24 0.02
CA ARG A 57 -4.25 -1.53 -0.66
C ARG A 57 -5.41 -1.54 -1.63
N ASN A 58 -6.62 -1.22 -1.18
CA ASN A 58 -7.83 -1.26 -2.01
C ASN A 58 -7.71 -0.32 -3.22
N LYS A 59 -7.14 0.86 -3.02
CA LYS A 59 -6.87 1.82 -4.09
C LYS A 59 -5.93 1.24 -5.14
N LEU A 60 -4.79 0.68 -4.72
CA LEU A 60 -3.83 0.05 -5.63
C LEU A 60 -4.45 -1.15 -6.38
N GLU A 61 -5.31 -1.93 -5.73
CA GLU A 61 -6.06 -3.04 -6.32
C GLU A 61 -7.00 -2.56 -7.45
N ALA A 62 -7.72 -1.47 -7.20
CA ALA A 62 -8.63 -0.86 -8.16
C ALA A 62 -7.86 -0.32 -9.38
N GLU A 63 -6.79 0.44 -9.14
CA GLU A 63 -6.00 1.00 -10.24
C GLU A 63 -5.30 -0.10 -11.06
N GLN A 64 -4.83 -1.18 -10.43
CA GLN A 64 -4.26 -2.34 -11.13
C GLN A 64 -5.31 -3.01 -12.03
N THR A 65 -6.53 -3.18 -11.52
CA THR A 65 -7.65 -3.75 -12.28
C THR A 65 -7.96 -2.90 -13.51
N GLU A 66 -8.03 -1.57 -13.34
CA GLU A 66 -8.24 -0.63 -14.45
C GLU A 66 -7.11 -0.71 -15.50
N ARG A 67 -5.85 -0.74 -15.06
CA ARG A 67 -4.69 -0.87 -15.96
C ARG A 67 -4.72 -2.17 -16.75
N ARG A 68 -5.09 -3.30 -16.12
CA ARG A 68 -5.25 -4.59 -16.81
C ARG A 68 -6.35 -4.55 -17.88
N VAL A 69 -7.48 -3.92 -17.59
CA VAL A 69 -8.56 -3.72 -18.58
C VAL A 69 -8.08 -2.86 -19.76
N ARG A 70 -7.36 -1.77 -19.48
CA ARG A 70 -6.77 -0.93 -20.53
C ARG A 70 -5.76 -1.69 -21.39
N MET A 71 -4.93 -2.54 -20.77
CA MET A 71 -3.96 -3.37 -21.49
C MET A 71 -4.65 -4.38 -22.41
N ALA A 72 -5.70 -5.05 -21.92
CA ALA A 72 -6.50 -5.97 -22.75
C ALA A 72 -7.10 -5.25 -23.97
N ARG A 73 -7.66 -4.05 -23.77
CA ARG A 73 -8.19 -3.21 -24.87
C ARG A 73 -7.10 -2.82 -25.86
N ALA A 74 -5.93 -2.40 -25.39
CA ALA A 74 -4.79 -2.05 -26.24
C ALA A 74 -4.33 -3.26 -27.07
N CYS A 75 -4.26 -4.46 -26.47
CA CYS A 75 -3.95 -5.70 -27.18
C CYS A 75 -4.98 -6.03 -28.26
N HIS A 76 -6.28 -5.89 -27.97
CA HIS A 76 -7.33 -6.11 -28.97
C HIS A 76 -7.24 -5.12 -30.14
N ALA A 77 -7.00 -3.84 -29.84
CA ALA A 77 -6.82 -2.82 -30.87
C ALA A 77 -5.56 -3.07 -31.71
N LEU A 78 -4.45 -3.48 -31.07
CA LEU A 78 -3.20 -3.82 -31.74
C LEU A 78 -3.39 -5.02 -32.69
N LEU A 79 -4.06 -6.08 -32.23
CA LEU A 79 -4.37 -7.23 -33.08
C LEU A 79 -5.20 -6.86 -34.30
N ARG A 80 -6.12 -5.90 -34.15
CA ARG A 80 -6.90 -5.37 -35.26
C ARG A 80 -6.03 -4.57 -36.24
N ALA A 81 -5.23 -3.63 -35.74
CA ALA A 81 -4.34 -2.81 -36.57
C ALA A 81 -3.35 -3.66 -37.36
N VAL A 82 -2.75 -4.69 -36.73
CA VAL A 82 -1.86 -5.65 -37.41
C VAL A 82 -2.57 -6.44 -38.50
N ARG A 83 -3.85 -6.83 -38.29
CA ARG A 83 -4.64 -7.52 -39.33
C ARG A 83 -4.99 -6.62 -40.51
N GLU A 84 -5.08 -5.31 -40.27
CA GLU A 84 -5.39 -4.28 -41.25
C GLU A 84 -4.12 -3.70 -41.91
N ASP A 85 -2.93 -4.21 -41.56
CA ASP A 85 -1.61 -3.69 -42.00
C ASP A 85 -1.41 -2.19 -41.68
N ASP A 86 -2.10 -1.72 -40.64
CA ASP A 86 -2.05 -0.33 -40.19
C ASP A 86 -0.93 -0.15 -39.15
N ASP A 87 0.30 -0.09 -39.66
CA ASP A 87 1.50 0.14 -38.85
C ASP A 87 1.47 1.47 -38.09
N ALA A 88 0.84 2.49 -38.66
CA ALA A 88 0.71 3.81 -38.04
C ALA A 88 -0.12 3.76 -36.76
N THR A 89 -1.13 2.89 -36.71
CA THR A 89 -1.92 2.63 -35.50
C THR A 89 -1.28 1.55 -34.60
N ALA A 90 -0.65 0.53 -35.19
CA ALA A 90 -0.07 -0.58 -34.44
C ALA A 90 1.12 -0.14 -33.57
N ARG A 91 2.01 0.72 -34.10
CA ARG A 91 3.23 1.12 -33.38
C ARG A 91 2.94 1.85 -32.06
N PRO A 92 2.08 2.89 -32.00
CA PRO A 92 1.74 3.55 -30.75
C PRO A 92 1.01 2.64 -29.75
N LEU A 93 0.21 1.69 -30.24
CA LEU A 93 -0.49 0.72 -29.38
C LEU A 93 0.47 -0.26 -28.72
N LEU A 94 1.53 -0.64 -29.43
CA LEU A 94 2.61 -1.47 -28.90
C LEU A 94 3.33 -0.77 -27.74
N ASP A 95 3.73 0.50 -27.96
CA ASP A 95 4.42 1.30 -26.96
C ASP A 95 3.51 1.52 -25.73
N TYR A 96 2.23 1.84 -25.95
CA TYR A 96 1.27 2.03 -24.87
C TYR A 96 1.02 0.74 -24.06
N ARG A 97 0.95 -0.41 -24.72
CA ARG A 97 0.84 -1.72 -24.06
C ARG A 97 2.05 -1.97 -23.16
N ASP A 98 3.26 -1.68 -23.63
CA ASP A 98 4.49 -1.94 -22.88
C ASP A 98 4.58 -1.06 -21.63
N VAL A 99 4.22 0.23 -21.74
CA VAL A 99 4.10 1.12 -20.58
C VAL A 99 3.07 0.61 -19.56
N LEU A 100 1.93 0.08 -20.03
CA LEU A 100 0.92 -0.48 -19.13
C LEU A 100 1.43 -1.75 -18.42
N ARG A 101 2.14 -2.63 -19.14
CA ARG A 101 2.76 -3.83 -18.56
C ARG A 101 3.72 -3.45 -17.44
N ASP A 102 4.65 -2.53 -17.70
CA ASP A 102 5.68 -2.16 -16.72
C ASP A 102 5.05 -1.53 -15.47
N ARG A 103 4.00 -0.72 -15.65
CA ARG A 103 3.22 -0.15 -14.52
C ARG A 103 2.47 -1.22 -13.73
N ILE A 104 1.93 -2.24 -14.37
CA ILE A 104 1.27 -3.37 -13.70
C ILE A 104 2.29 -4.16 -12.89
N THR A 105 3.44 -4.51 -13.48
CA THR A 105 4.52 -5.22 -12.80
C THR A 105 5.03 -4.47 -11.58
N HIS A 106 5.22 -3.15 -11.70
CA HIS A 106 5.63 -2.32 -10.56
C HIS A 106 4.57 -2.33 -9.44
N ALA A 107 3.30 -2.15 -9.78
CA ALA A 107 2.21 -2.20 -8.80
C ALA A 107 2.06 -3.59 -8.16
N GLU A 108 2.32 -4.68 -8.91
CA GLU A 108 2.34 -6.05 -8.36
C GLU A 108 3.44 -6.23 -7.31
N ALA A 109 4.63 -5.70 -7.57
CA ALA A 109 5.73 -5.73 -6.62
C ALA A 109 5.42 -4.93 -5.34
N GLU A 110 4.82 -3.73 -5.48
CA GLU A 110 4.39 -2.94 -4.32
C GLU A 110 3.33 -3.67 -3.48
N LEU A 111 2.36 -4.31 -4.15
CA LEU A 111 1.32 -5.08 -3.45
C LEU A 111 1.84 -6.35 -2.79
N ALA A 112 2.84 -7.00 -3.39
CA ALA A 112 3.52 -8.13 -2.78
C ALA A 112 4.22 -7.70 -1.48
N GLY A 113 4.92 -6.56 -1.49
CA GLY A 113 5.58 -6.01 -0.31
C GLY A 113 4.63 -5.56 0.81
N LEU A 114 3.35 -5.31 0.52
CA LEU A 114 2.33 -5.03 1.54
C LEU A 114 1.72 -6.28 2.17
N ARG A 115 1.91 -7.46 1.56
CA ARG A 115 1.32 -8.74 1.99
C ARG A 115 2.31 -9.62 2.76
N SER A 116 3.61 -9.36 2.62
CA SER A 116 4.70 -10.03 3.36
C SER A 116 4.96 -9.35 4.69
#